data_AF-A0A2A6BI71-F1
#
_entry.id   AF-A0A2A6BI71-F1
#
_cell.length_a   1.000
_cell.length_b   1.000
_cell.length_c   1.000
_cell.angle_alpha   90.00
_cell.angle_beta   90.00
_cell.angle_gamma   90.00
#
_symmetry.space_group_name_H-M   'P 1'
#
loop_
_entity.id
_entity.type
_entity.pdbx_description
1 polymer ?
#
loop_
_entity_poly.entity_id
_entity_poly.type
_entity_poly.pdbx_seq_one_letter_code
_entity_poly.pdbx_strand_id
1 'polypeptide(L)'
;MSWSPGEKERLTAKIANWRDENETNESLGVNGLRFSRECRGCRTNSICTRFACLQCKNLFCGDCSNGKCKQCETSSTFVKLIENVENYRECSLCCCEAPVFRIAFADCGHTCCEACAHQMHMNAVDNGVRLACHLCRTVVESFPIFLVEVVPVAGEPCHKVVVEDCVASRTRSSLRKKANTLTK
;
A
#
# COMPACT_ATOMS: atom_id res chain seq x y z
N MET A 1 24.77 -11.96 -0.63
CA MET A 1 24.94 -10.66 0.07
C MET A 1 24.78 -10.94 1.54
N SER A 2 25.69 -10.45 2.38
CA SER A 2 25.61 -10.55 3.84
C SER A 2 25.64 -9.14 4.43
N TRP A 3 24.91 -8.90 5.50
CA TRP A 3 24.96 -7.62 6.20
C TRP A 3 26.33 -7.40 6.83
N SER A 4 26.85 -6.17 6.77
CA SER A 4 27.87 -5.80 7.76
C SER A 4 27.21 -5.70 9.15
N PRO A 5 27.95 -5.96 10.25
CA PRO A 5 27.39 -5.89 11.60
C PRO A 5 26.69 -4.54 11.90
N GLY A 6 27.31 -3.43 11.51
CA GLY A 6 26.76 -2.08 11.74
C GLY A 6 25.51 -1.77 10.91
N GLU A 7 25.40 -2.30 9.68
CA GLU A 7 24.19 -2.15 8.87
C GLU A 7 23.01 -2.91 9.49
N LYS A 8 23.26 -4.14 9.93
CA LYS A 8 22.23 -4.99 10.55
C LYS A 8 21.69 -4.39 11.84
N GLU A 9 22.58 -3.88 12.70
CA GLU A 9 22.20 -3.23 13.95
C GLU A 9 21.34 -1.98 13.70
N ARG A 10 21.77 -1.11 12.78
CA ARG A 10 21.01 0.09 12.39
C ARG A 10 19.64 -0.26 11.81
N LEU A 11 19.55 -1.29 10.99
CA LEU A 11 18.28 -1.74 10.42
C LEU A 11 17.37 -2.33 11.50
N THR A 12 17.92 -3.11 12.43
CA THR A 12 17.17 -3.67 13.56
C THR A 12 16.59 -2.56 14.44
N ALA A 13 17.38 -1.53 14.76
CA ALA A 13 16.91 -0.37 15.51
C ALA A 13 15.78 0.40 14.79
N LYS A 14 15.89 0.57 13.47
CA LYS A 14 14.81 1.17 12.66
C LYS A 14 13.53 0.33 12.68
N ILE A 15 13.65 -0.99 12.55
CA ILE A 15 12.50 -1.90 12.61
C ILE A 15 11.79 -1.78 13.95
N ALA A 16 12.54 -1.70 15.06
CA ALA A 16 11.96 -1.48 16.39
C ALA A 16 11.22 -0.14 16.46
N ASN A 17 11.86 0.96 16.06
CA ASN A 17 11.23 2.28 16.05
C ASN A 17 9.92 2.32 15.24
N TRP A 18 9.89 1.72 14.04
CA TRP A 18 8.66 1.66 13.25
C TRP A 18 7.56 0.81 13.88
N ARG A 19 7.90 -0.20 14.70
CA ARG A 19 6.90 -0.97 15.47
C ARG A 19 6.33 -0.10 16.59
N ASP A 20 7.18 0.63 17.30
CA ASP A 20 6.75 1.54 18.37
C ASP A 20 5.86 2.66 17.81
N GLU A 21 6.17 3.21 16.63
CA GLU A 21 5.31 4.18 15.93
C GLU A 21 3.94 3.61 15.56
N ASN A 22 3.89 2.35 15.11
CA ASN A 22 2.64 1.67 14.80
C ASN A 22 1.79 1.46 16.07
N GLU A 23 2.39 0.94 17.15
CA GLU A 23 1.71 0.73 18.43
C GLU A 23 1.21 2.05 19.03
N THR A 24 2.04 3.09 18.97
CA THR A 24 1.65 4.45 19.37
C THR A 24 0.44 4.91 18.58
N ASN A 25 0.47 4.77 17.24
CA ASN A 25 -0.64 5.19 16.40
C ASN A 25 -1.96 4.46 16.72
N GLU A 26 -1.89 3.15 16.97
CA GLU A 26 -3.05 2.33 17.32
C GLU A 26 -3.61 2.66 18.70
N SER A 27 -2.74 2.84 19.69
CA SER A 27 -3.14 3.17 21.06
C SER A 27 -3.88 4.52 21.16
N LEU A 28 -3.63 5.43 20.24
CA LEU A 28 -4.34 6.71 20.12
C LEU A 28 -5.78 6.54 19.60
N GLY A 29 -6.13 5.38 19.04
CA GLY A 29 -7.49 5.05 18.59
C GLY A 29 -8.04 6.12 17.64
N VAL A 30 -9.16 6.75 18.00
CA VAL A 30 -9.79 7.85 17.23
C VAL A 30 -8.89 9.06 17.00
N ASN A 31 -7.91 9.26 17.88
CA ASN A 31 -6.96 10.38 17.83
C ASN A 31 -5.65 10.04 17.10
N GLY A 32 -5.46 8.79 16.67
CA GLY A 32 -4.31 8.39 15.87
C GLY A 32 -4.34 8.99 14.45
N LEU A 33 -3.22 8.89 13.74
CA LEU A 33 -3.11 9.27 12.33
C LEU A 33 -4.20 8.59 11.51
N ARG A 34 -4.80 9.37 10.63
CA ARG A 34 -5.75 8.92 9.62
C ARG A 34 -5.12 9.06 8.25
N PHE A 35 -5.54 8.20 7.32
CA PHE A 35 -4.95 8.16 5.99
C PHE A 35 -6.06 8.27 4.96
N SER A 36 -5.97 9.31 4.14
CA SER A 36 -6.90 9.56 3.06
C SER A 36 -6.85 8.45 2.02
N ARG A 37 -8.02 8.12 1.45
CA ARG A 37 -8.16 7.22 0.31
C ARG A 37 -8.40 7.97 -1.01
N GLU A 38 -8.22 9.28 -1.03
CA GLU A 38 -8.38 10.09 -2.22
C GLU A 38 -7.43 9.72 -3.34
N CYS A 39 -7.90 9.87 -4.57
CA CYS A 39 -7.06 9.75 -5.74
C CYS A 39 -6.12 10.93 -5.81
N ARG A 40 -4.81 10.70 -5.93
CA ARG A 40 -3.90 11.84 -6.13
C ARG A 40 -4.11 12.56 -7.47
N GLY A 41 -4.70 11.90 -8.45
CA GLY A 41 -5.06 12.51 -9.74
C GLY A 41 -6.35 13.31 -9.71
N CYS A 42 -7.48 12.68 -9.38
CA CYS A 42 -8.81 13.31 -9.46
C CYS A 42 -9.40 13.76 -8.12
N ARG A 43 -8.71 13.51 -7.00
CA ARG A 43 -9.12 13.83 -5.62
C ARG A 43 -10.46 13.24 -5.17
N THR A 44 -10.96 12.22 -5.88
CA THR A 44 -12.21 11.55 -5.52
C THR A 44 -11.98 10.51 -4.42
N ASN A 45 -12.88 10.47 -3.43
CA ASN A 45 -12.79 9.68 -2.20
C ASN A 45 -13.24 8.22 -2.28
N SER A 46 -13.69 7.74 -3.44
CA SER A 46 -14.33 6.42 -3.59
C SER A 46 -13.43 5.35 -4.23
N ILE A 47 -12.13 5.33 -3.86
CA ILE A 47 -11.22 4.33 -4.43
C ILE A 47 -11.30 3.00 -3.67
N CYS A 48 -12.21 2.16 -4.13
CA CYS A 48 -12.30 0.77 -3.72
C CYS A 48 -11.19 -0.10 -4.32
N THR A 49 -10.45 0.41 -5.29
CA THR A 49 -9.30 -0.25 -5.91
C THR A 49 -8.22 0.76 -6.23
N ARG A 50 -7.19 0.80 -5.38
CA ARG A 50 -6.08 1.75 -5.48
C ARG A 50 -4.96 1.18 -6.32
N PHE A 51 -4.23 2.09 -6.97
CA PHE A 51 -3.05 1.80 -7.76
C PHE A 51 -1.90 2.67 -7.27
N ALA A 52 -0.75 2.08 -6.98
CA ALA A 52 0.46 2.83 -6.65
C ALA A 52 1.27 3.09 -7.91
N CYS A 53 1.65 4.35 -8.13
CA CYS A 53 2.58 4.73 -9.19
C CYS A 53 4.00 4.31 -8.80
N LEU A 54 4.68 3.51 -9.62
CA LEU A 54 6.02 3.01 -9.26
C LEU A 54 7.07 4.13 -9.19
N GLN A 55 6.85 5.23 -9.92
CA GLN A 55 7.78 6.37 -9.93
C GLN A 55 7.63 7.27 -8.69
N CYS A 56 6.41 7.79 -8.47
CA CYS A 56 6.17 8.80 -7.43
C CYS A 56 5.54 8.23 -6.15
N LYS A 57 5.22 6.93 -6.13
CA LYS A 57 4.72 6.20 -4.96
C LYS A 57 3.34 6.64 -4.43
N ASN A 58 2.73 7.64 -5.07
CA ASN A 58 1.40 8.12 -4.74
C ASN A 58 0.32 7.15 -5.23
N LEU A 59 -0.86 7.26 -4.64
CA LEU A 59 -2.00 6.38 -4.88
C LEU A 59 -3.05 7.01 -5.80
N PHE A 60 -3.58 6.21 -6.71
CA PHE A 60 -4.50 6.63 -7.76
C PHE A 60 -5.68 5.65 -7.88
N CYS A 61 -6.79 6.13 -8.46
CA CYS A 61 -7.88 5.27 -8.90
C CYS A 61 -7.50 4.57 -10.23
N GLY A 62 -8.30 3.59 -10.64
CA GLY A 62 -8.07 2.86 -11.90
C GLY A 62 -8.11 3.74 -13.16
N ASP A 63 -8.88 4.82 -13.14
CA ASP A 63 -8.97 5.73 -14.29
C ASP A 63 -7.74 6.65 -14.37
N CYS A 64 -7.21 7.09 -13.22
CA CYS A 64 -6.02 7.93 -13.16
C CYS A 64 -4.70 7.16 -13.22
N SER A 65 -4.72 5.82 -13.13
CA SER A 65 -3.54 4.97 -13.23
C SER A 65 -3.18 4.57 -14.66
N ASN A 66 -3.79 5.20 -15.66
CA ASN A 66 -3.51 4.95 -17.06
C ASN A 66 -2.56 6.01 -17.65
N GLY A 67 -1.44 5.58 -18.22
CA GLY A 67 -0.48 6.43 -18.92
C GLY A 67 0.47 7.21 -18.00
N LYS A 68 0.56 8.52 -18.19
CA LYS A 68 1.45 9.40 -17.40
C LYS A 68 0.86 9.68 -16.02
N CYS A 69 1.72 9.66 -15.01
CA CYS A 69 1.34 10.01 -13.65
C CYS A 69 0.80 11.44 -13.55
N LYS A 70 -0.40 11.61 -13.00
CA LYS A 70 -1.02 12.95 -12.85
C LYS A 70 -0.38 13.82 -11.77
N GLN A 71 0.48 13.26 -10.92
CA GLN A 71 1.15 13.98 -9.84
C GLN A 71 2.55 14.46 -10.23
N CYS A 72 3.32 13.62 -10.93
CA CYS A 72 4.73 13.89 -11.27
C CYS A 72 4.97 14.00 -12.78
N GLU A 73 3.91 13.86 -13.59
CA GLU A 73 3.90 13.96 -15.05
C GLU A 73 4.84 12.98 -15.79
N THR A 74 5.44 12.05 -15.07
CA THR A 74 6.35 11.05 -15.60
C THR A 74 5.57 9.84 -16.12
N SER A 75 5.98 9.31 -17.27
CA SER A 75 5.53 7.99 -17.72
C SER A 75 5.92 6.95 -16.68
N SER A 76 4.95 6.21 -16.16
CA SER A 76 5.19 5.24 -15.10
C SER A 76 4.26 4.06 -15.25
N THR A 77 4.64 2.95 -14.66
CA THR A 77 3.77 1.81 -14.44
C THR A 77 3.06 1.95 -13.10
N PHE A 78 1.91 1.31 -13.00
CA PHE A 78 1.10 1.33 -11.79
C PHE A 78 0.83 -0.09 -11.34
N VAL A 79 1.01 -0.35 -10.06
CA VAL A 79 0.66 -1.64 -9.45
C VAL A 79 -0.70 -1.51 -8.76
N LYS A 80 -1.62 -2.41 -9.09
CA LYS A 80 -2.92 -2.51 -8.40
C LYS A 80 -2.68 -3.06 -7.00
N LEU A 81 -3.12 -2.35 -5.97
CA LEU A 81 -3.01 -2.82 -4.59
C LEU A 81 -4.08 -3.87 -4.28
N ILE A 82 -3.67 -4.91 -3.55
CA ILE A 82 -4.56 -5.95 -3.02
C ILE A 82 -4.80 -5.63 -1.54
N GLU A 83 -5.99 -5.13 -1.23
CA GLU A 83 -6.38 -4.68 0.11
C GLU A 83 -7.62 -5.43 0.59
N ASN A 84 -7.70 -5.72 1.89
CA ASN A 84 -8.90 -6.24 2.54
C ASN A 84 -9.98 -5.16 2.55
N VAL A 85 -11.21 -5.49 2.16
CA VAL A 85 -12.32 -4.52 2.12
C VAL A 85 -12.88 -4.15 3.49
N GLU A 86 -12.62 -4.99 4.49
CA GLU A 86 -13.04 -4.74 5.87
C GLU A 86 -11.97 -3.88 6.57
N ASN A 87 -10.70 -4.27 6.44
CA ASN A 87 -9.56 -3.59 7.07
C ASN A 87 -8.46 -3.23 6.04
N TYR A 88 -8.69 -2.21 5.22
CA TYR A 88 -7.83 -1.87 4.06
C TYR A 88 -6.37 -1.58 4.36
N ARG A 89 -6.04 -1.22 5.60
CA ARG A 89 -4.68 -0.84 6.03
C ARG A 89 -3.97 -1.89 6.86
N GLU A 90 -4.71 -2.88 7.35
CA GLU A 90 -4.18 -3.83 8.32
C GLU A 90 -2.97 -4.58 7.75
N CYS A 91 -1.91 -4.63 8.54
CA CYS A 91 -0.75 -5.43 8.23
C CYS A 91 -1.05 -6.89 8.51
N SER A 92 -1.14 -7.71 7.46
CA SER A 92 -1.39 -9.16 7.58
C SER A 92 -0.28 -9.98 8.27
N LEU A 93 0.81 -9.35 8.74
CA LEU A 93 1.91 -10.01 9.46
C LEU A 93 1.89 -9.72 10.96
N CYS A 94 1.77 -8.45 11.34
CA CYS A 94 1.75 -8.04 12.76
C CYS A 94 0.36 -7.66 13.26
N CYS A 95 -0.66 -7.76 12.41
CA CYS A 95 -2.06 -7.39 12.69
C CYS A 95 -2.28 -5.94 13.13
N CYS A 96 -1.30 -5.05 12.90
CA CYS A 96 -1.48 -3.62 13.12
C CYS A 96 -2.54 -3.11 12.13
N GLU A 97 -3.66 -2.58 12.61
CA GLU A 97 -4.82 -2.14 11.84
C GLU A 97 -4.51 -0.92 10.97
N ALA A 98 -3.72 0.02 11.51
CA ALA A 98 -3.39 1.29 10.87
C ALA A 98 -1.90 1.62 10.98
N PRO A 99 -1.02 0.85 10.33
CA PRO A 99 0.41 1.12 10.36
C PRO A 99 0.70 2.50 9.76
N VAL A 100 1.66 3.21 10.37
CA VAL A 100 2.06 4.56 9.99
C VAL A 100 2.61 4.56 8.57
N PHE A 101 3.48 3.60 8.29
CA PHE A 101 4.10 3.42 6.99
C PHE A 101 3.77 2.06 6.39
N ARG A 102 3.42 2.06 5.11
CA ARG A 102 3.10 0.87 4.33
C ARG A 102 3.98 0.76 3.11
N ILE A 103 4.21 -0.48 2.72
CA ILE A 103 4.90 -0.83 1.48
C ILE A 103 3.99 -1.68 0.59
N ALA A 104 4.29 -1.70 -0.70
CA ALA A 104 3.68 -2.62 -1.66
C ALA A 104 4.74 -3.41 -2.42
N PHE A 105 4.51 -4.71 -2.56
CA PHE A 105 5.31 -5.57 -3.44
C PHE A 105 4.93 -5.24 -4.89
N ALA A 106 5.83 -4.61 -5.65
CA ALA A 106 5.52 -4.09 -7.00
C ALA A 106 5.06 -5.18 -7.98
N ASP A 107 5.54 -6.42 -7.81
CA ASP A 107 5.26 -7.55 -8.69
C ASP A 107 3.89 -8.19 -8.46
N CYS A 108 3.27 -8.00 -7.29
CA CYS A 108 1.98 -8.65 -6.96
C CYS A 108 0.93 -7.74 -6.33
N GLY A 109 1.30 -6.54 -5.88
CA GLY A 109 0.39 -5.55 -5.31
C GLY A 109 -0.05 -5.81 -3.87
N HIS A 110 0.36 -6.92 -3.26
CA HIS A 110 0.18 -7.16 -1.83
C HIS A 110 0.95 -6.13 -1.00
N THR A 111 0.47 -5.86 0.21
CA THR A 111 1.03 -4.83 1.09
C THR A 111 1.26 -5.35 2.51
N CYS A 112 2.18 -4.74 3.23
CA CYS A 112 2.32 -4.86 4.68
C CYS A 112 2.91 -3.56 5.25
N CYS A 113 3.12 -3.49 6.57
CA CYS A 113 3.81 -2.36 7.17
C CYS A 113 5.31 -2.38 6.84
N GLU A 114 5.95 -1.21 6.86
CA GLU A 114 7.37 -1.04 6.56
C GLU A 114 8.27 -1.89 7.48
N ALA A 115 7.97 -1.92 8.79
CA ALA A 115 8.71 -2.72 9.76
C ALA A 115 8.74 -4.21 9.42
N CYS A 116 7.58 -4.80 9.08
CA CYS A 116 7.47 -6.20 8.71
C CYS A 116 8.20 -6.50 7.41
N ALA A 117 8.13 -5.62 6.42
CA ALA A 117 8.84 -5.80 5.15
C ALA A 117 10.36 -5.78 5.30
N HIS A 118 10.88 -4.85 6.10
CA HIS A 118 12.30 -4.79 6.40
C HIS A 118 12.77 -6.00 7.21
N GLN A 119 11.97 -6.48 8.17
CA GLN A 119 12.25 -7.72 8.87
C GLN A 119 12.30 -8.92 7.91
N MET A 120 11.34 -9.04 6.99
CA MET A 120 11.33 -10.10 5.98
C MET A 120 12.57 -10.04 5.10
N HIS A 121 12.96 -8.85 4.66
CA HIS A 121 14.15 -8.66 3.85
C HIS A 121 15.43 -9.03 4.61
N MET A 122 15.56 -8.59 5.87
CA MET A 122 16.68 -8.95 6.73
C MET A 122 16.78 -10.47 6.89
N ASN A 123 15.66 -11.13 7.18
CA ASN A 123 15.60 -12.59 7.28
C ASN A 123 15.97 -13.28 5.96
N ALA A 124 15.51 -12.77 4.82
CA ALA A 124 15.84 -13.34 3.50
C ALA A 124 17.35 -13.30 3.23
N VAL A 125 17.99 -12.15 3.49
CA VAL A 125 19.45 -11.99 3.35
C VAL A 125 20.21 -12.90 4.32
N ASP A 126 19.80 -12.97 5.59
CA ASP A 126 20.42 -13.84 6.61
C ASP A 126 20.38 -15.32 6.21
N ASN A 127 19.30 -15.75 5.53
CA ASN A 127 19.12 -17.13 5.06
C ASN A 127 19.66 -17.36 3.63
N GLY A 128 20.23 -16.34 2.99
CA GLY A 128 20.72 -16.46 1.61
C GLY A 128 19.63 -16.73 0.57
N VAL A 129 18.38 -16.36 0.84
CA VAL A 129 17.23 -16.55 -0.05
C VAL A 129 16.73 -15.22 -0.63
N ARG A 130 15.96 -15.28 -1.71
CA ARG A 130 15.32 -14.09 -2.29
C ARG A 130 14.10 -13.68 -1.46
N LEU A 131 13.87 -12.38 -1.35
CA LEU A 131 12.66 -11.84 -0.73
C LEU A 131 11.45 -12.25 -1.58
N ALA A 132 10.41 -12.76 -0.93
CA ALA A 132 9.14 -13.08 -1.56
C ALA A 132 7.99 -12.52 -0.74
N CYS A 133 6.89 -12.17 -1.41
CA CYS A 133 5.66 -11.77 -0.75
C CYS A 133 5.15 -12.90 0.15
N HIS A 134 4.83 -12.61 1.43
CA HIS A 134 4.36 -13.64 2.36
C HIS A 134 2.96 -14.16 2.02
N LEU A 135 2.14 -13.37 1.31
CA LEU A 135 0.78 -13.74 0.94
C LEU A 135 0.72 -14.69 -0.28
N CYS A 136 1.46 -14.39 -1.35
CA CYS A 136 1.38 -15.15 -2.60
C CYS A 136 2.70 -15.81 -3.04
N ARG A 137 3.77 -15.62 -2.28
CA ARG A 137 5.12 -16.16 -2.55
C ARG A 137 5.75 -15.72 -3.87
N THR A 138 5.19 -14.71 -4.55
CA THR A 138 5.85 -14.03 -5.67
C THR A 138 7.19 -13.50 -5.19
N VAL A 139 8.27 -13.99 -5.80
CA VAL A 139 9.62 -13.49 -5.57
C VAL A 139 9.71 -12.09 -6.16
N VAL A 140 10.30 -11.16 -5.42
CA VAL A 140 10.51 -9.79 -5.91
C VAL A 140 11.92 -9.59 -6.40
N GLU A 141 12.05 -8.89 -7.53
CA GLU A 141 13.34 -8.56 -8.13
C GLU A 141 13.99 -7.33 -7.46
N SER A 142 13.18 -6.49 -6.82
CA SER A 142 13.62 -5.29 -6.10
C SER A 142 12.92 -5.17 -4.75
N PHE A 143 13.51 -4.38 -3.84
CA PHE A 143 12.86 -4.10 -2.56
C PHE A 143 11.48 -3.44 -2.79
N PRO A 144 10.44 -3.84 -2.04
CA PRO A 144 9.10 -3.27 -2.18
C PRO A 144 9.06 -1.74 -2.12
N ILE A 145 8.07 -1.14 -2.78
CA ILE A 145 7.94 0.31 -2.82
C ILE A 145 7.28 0.84 -1.56
N PHE A 146 7.79 1.94 -1.00
CA PHE A 146 7.13 2.71 0.04
C PHE A 146 5.91 3.41 -0.55
N LEU A 147 4.76 3.36 0.11
CA LEU A 147 3.56 4.06 -0.33
C LEU A 147 3.53 5.47 0.24
N VAL A 148 3.23 6.46 -0.60
CA VAL A 148 3.02 7.85 -0.18
C VAL A 148 1.53 8.07 0.01
N GLU A 149 1.11 8.16 1.27
CA GLU A 149 -0.28 8.34 1.66
C GLU A 149 -0.48 9.71 2.33
N VAL A 150 -1.62 10.33 2.04
CA VAL A 150 -1.94 11.65 2.58
C VAL A 150 -2.55 11.48 3.96
N VAL A 151 -1.96 12.12 4.95
CA VAL A 151 -2.53 12.26 6.30
C VAL A 151 -3.35 13.56 6.32
N PRO A 152 -4.68 13.51 6.52
CA PRO A 152 -5.50 14.71 6.64
C PRO A 152 -5.06 15.56 7.84
N VAL A 153 -5.26 16.87 7.75
CA VAL A 153 -4.99 17.77 8.88
C VAL A 153 -6.04 17.53 9.98
N ALA A 154 -5.63 17.67 11.25
CA ALA A 154 -6.52 17.48 12.39
C ALA A 154 -7.79 18.34 12.27
N GLY A 155 -8.96 17.71 12.38
CA GLY A 155 -10.27 18.36 12.24
C GLY A 155 -10.96 18.16 10.88
N GLU A 156 -10.25 17.70 9.86
CA GLU A 156 -10.88 17.32 8.59
C GLU A 156 -11.46 15.89 8.68
N PRO A 157 -12.74 15.68 8.32
CA PRO A 157 -13.32 14.36 8.34
C PRO A 157 -12.63 13.46 7.30
N CYS A 158 -11.95 12.41 7.77
CA CYS A 158 -11.54 11.33 6.88
C CYS A 158 -12.81 10.63 6.37
N HIS A 159 -13.11 10.74 5.07
CA HIS A 159 -14.29 10.13 4.48
C HIS A 159 -14.25 8.61 4.69
N LYS A 160 -15.28 8.06 5.35
CA LYS A 160 -15.49 6.63 5.43
C LYS A 160 -15.88 6.13 4.04
N VAL A 161 -15.09 5.24 3.47
CA VAL A 161 -15.53 4.50 2.28
C VAL A 161 -16.57 3.49 2.75
N VAL A 162 -17.82 3.62 2.30
CA VAL A 162 -18.87 2.66 2.62
C VAL A 162 -18.57 1.38 1.83
N VAL A 163 -18.44 0.25 2.52
CA VAL A 163 -18.08 -1.05 1.89
C VAL A 163 -19.06 -1.41 0.76
N GLU A 164 -20.32 -1.02 0.89
CA GLU A 164 -21.37 -1.19 -0.13
C GLU A 164 -21.02 -0.50 -1.46
N ASP A 165 -20.42 0.70 -1.42
CA ASP A 165 -19.95 1.42 -2.62
C ASP A 165 -18.80 0.66 -3.30
N CYS A 166 -18.01 -0.10 -2.54
CA CYS A 166 -16.94 -0.94 -3.05
C CYS A 166 -17.41 -2.23 -3.69
N VAL A 167 -18.46 -2.84 -3.14
CA VAL A 167 -19.09 -4.00 -3.76
C VAL A 167 -19.83 -3.56 -5.04
N ALA A 168 -20.54 -2.42 -5.01
CA ALA A 168 -21.28 -1.88 -6.15
C ALA A 168 -20.38 -1.35 -7.28
N SER A 169 -19.21 -0.78 -6.98
CA SER A 169 -18.27 -0.32 -8.02
C SER A 169 -17.60 -1.48 -8.78
N ARG A 170 -17.36 -2.63 -8.11
CA ARG A 170 -16.86 -3.85 -8.76
C ARG A 170 -17.87 -4.42 -9.78
N THR A 171 -19.17 -4.39 -9.47
CA THR A 171 -20.21 -4.87 -10.40
C THR A 171 -20.39 -3.96 -11.60
N ARG A 172 -20.35 -2.63 -11.43
CA ARG A 172 -20.47 -1.66 -12.55
C ARG A 172 -19.27 -1.67 -13.50
N SER A 173 -18.05 -1.82 -12.97
CA SER A 173 -16.81 -1.97 -13.77
C SER A 173 -16.83 -3.22 -14.67
N SER A 174 -17.32 -4.34 -14.12
CA SER A 174 -17.52 -5.60 -14.86
C SER A 174 -18.55 -5.46 -15.98
N LEU A 175 -19.65 -4.75 -15.73
CA LEU A 175 -20.70 -4.50 -16.73
C LEU A 175 -20.23 -3.58 -17.88
N ARG A 176 -19.46 -2.52 -17.59
CA ARG A 176 -18.88 -1.65 -18.64
C ARG A 176 -17.88 -2.39 -19.54
N LYS A 177 -17.06 -3.29 -19.00
CA LYS A 177 -16.14 -4.10 -19.79
C LYS A 177 -16.86 -5.10 -20.70
N LYS A 178 -17.94 -5.72 -20.22
CA LYS A 178 -18.78 -6.61 -21.06
C LYS A 178 -19.47 -5.86 -22.19
N ALA A 179 -19.99 -4.65 -21.94
CA ALA A 179 -20.64 -3.84 -22.98
C ALA A 179 -19.67 -3.42 -24.12
N ASN A 180 -18.41 -3.12 -23.82
CA ASN A 180 -17.40 -2.77 -24.82
C ASN A 180 -16.83 -3.97 -25.60
N THR A 181 -17.11 -5.20 -25.17
CA THR A 181 -16.68 -6.42 -25.88
C THR A 181 -17.75 -6.94 -26.84
N LEU A 182 -19.00 -6.47 -26.69
CA LEU A 182 -20.15 -6.86 -27.52
C LEU A 182 -20.42 -5.89 -28.69
N THR A 183 -19.60 -4.86 -28.84
CA THR A 183 -19.70 -3.83 -29.91
C THR A 183 -18.51 -3.87 -30.89
N LYS A 184 -17.80 -4.99 -30.98
CA LYS A 184 -16.76 -5.24 -31.98
C LYS A 184 -17.08 -6.48 -32.80
#